data_AF-A0A7S3IHP7-F1
#
_entry.id   AF-A0A7S3IHP7-F1
#
_cell.length_a   1.000
_cell.length_b   1.000
_cell.length_c   1.000
_cell.angle_alpha   90.00
_cell.angle_beta   90.00
_cell.angle_gamma   90.00
#
_symmetry.space_group_name_H-M   'P 1'
#
loop_
_entity.id
_entity.type
_entity.pdbx_description
1 polymer ?
#
loop_
_entity_poly.entity_id
_entity_poly.type
_entity_poly.pdbx_seq_one_letter_code
_entity_poly.pdbx_strand_id
1 'polypeptide(L)'
;IKPVVDQIFHDVIYRVERGRFERGEGPDPSDGEVYAKLREYYSLFVLSNDFRYHPDGAVKGYRDTILHSQNKSVFLSLFNKDGVLNPYLRDNLIVMGDIVEDCDLANNHQHKTCLKIGLLNNPAADSSALPRYLENFDMVISSDGPYVPVNLILNQIKGTKASYWDDLLPQVTNSY
;
A
#
# COMPACT_ATOMS: atom_id res chain seq x y z
N ILE A 1 -23.37 -4.45 5.40
CA ILE A 1 -22.00 -3.94 5.62
C ILE A 1 -21.01 -4.67 4.72
N LYS A 2 -20.78 -5.99 4.89
CA LYS A 2 -19.88 -6.79 4.03
C LYS A 2 -20.15 -6.68 2.50
N PRO A 3 -21.40 -6.77 2.01
CA PRO A 3 -21.67 -6.71 0.56
C PRO A 3 -21.38 -5.32 -0.06
N VAL A 4 -21.65 -4.25 0.69
CA VAL A 4 -21.41 -2.87 0.25
C VAL A 4 -19.91 -2.58 0.22
N VAL A 5 -19.19 -3.08 1.21
CA VAL A 5 -17.72 -3.04 1.27
C VAL A 5 -17.10 -3.78 0.10
N ASP A 6 -17.54 -5.01 -0.17
CA ASP A 6 -16.98 -5.85 -1.22
C ASP A 6 -17.22 -5.21 -2.60
N GLN A 7 -18.38 -4.56 -2.76
CA GLN A 7 -18.70 -3.79 -3.96
C GLN A 7 -17.86 -2.51 -4.11
N ILE A 8 -17.64 -1.75 -3.02
CA ILE A 8 -16.74 -0.58 -3.05
C ILE A 8 -15.30 -1.01 -3.40
N PHE A 9 -14.80 -2.09 -2.79
CA PHE A 9 -13.47 -2.63 -3.10
C PHE A 9 -13.36 -3.09 -4.55
N HIS A 10 -14.37 -3.82 -5.03
CA HIS A 10 -14.43 -4.26 -6.42
C HIS A 10 -14.47 -3.08 -7.37
N ASP A 11 -15.27 -2.04 -7.10
CA ASP A 11 -15.35 -0.84 -7.94
C ASP A 11 -14.04 -0.05 -7.93
N VAL A 12 -13.34 0.04 -6.80
CA VAL A 12 -12.01 0.69 -6.69
C VAL A 12 -10.96 -0.07 -7.48
N ILE A 13 -10.85 -1.38 -7.27
CA ILE A 13 -9.87 -2.23 -7.98
C ILE A 13 -10.16 -2.20 -9.49
N TYR A 14 -11.44 -2.34 -9.88
CA TYR A 14 -11.88 -2.31 -11.27
C TYR A 14 -11.57 -0.97 -11.95
N ARG A 15 -11.74 0.16 -11.25
CA ARG A 15 -11.38 1.50 -11.77
C ARG A 15 -9.87 1.67 -11.92
N VAL A 16 -9.07 1.17 -10.98
CA VAL A 16 -7.60 1.20 -11.07
C VAL A 16 -7.10 0.34 -12.24
N GLU A 17 -7.69 -0.84 -12.46
CA GLU A 17 -7.33 -1.75 -13.56
C GLU A 17 -7.76 -1.24 -14.95
N ARG A 18 -8.93 -0.59 -15.04
CA ARG A 18 -9.39 0.09 -16.26
C ARG A 18 -8.63 1.39 -16.53
N GLY A 19 -8.17 2.03 -15.46
CA GLY A 19 -7.31 3.20 -15.46
C GLY A 19 -5.86 2.85 -15.82
N ARG A 20 -5.64 2.34 -17.03
CA ARG A 20 -4.47 2.84 -17.77
C ARG A 20 -4.68 4.34 -17.80
N PHE A 21 -3.92 5.10 -16.99
CA PHE A 21 -3.90 6.55 -17.04
C PHE A 21 -3.63 6.97 -18.49
N GLU A 22 -4.70 7.20 -19.27
CA GLU A 22 -4.59 7.89 -20.53
C GLU A 22 -4.12 9.29 -20.14
N ARG A 23 -2.88 9.62 -20.54
CA ARG A 23 -2.24 10.89 -20.20
C ARG A 23 -3.17 12.03 -20.63
N GLY A 24 -3.88 12.66 -19.69
CA GLY A 24 -4.62 13.87 -20.01
C GLY A 24 -5.83 14.17 -19.14
N GLU A 25 -6.49 13.18 -18.56
CA GLU A 25 -7.70 13.43 -17.76
C GLU A 25 -7.36 13.46 -16.26
N GLY A 26 -7.76 14.52 -15.57
CA GLY A 26 -7.65 14.60 -14.10
C GLY A 26 -8.50 13.52 -13.41
N PRO A 27 -8.34 13.31 -12.09
CA PRO A 27 -9.14 12.34 -11.36
C PRO A 27 -10.62 12.70 -11.52
N ASP A 28 -11.43 11.70 -11.85
CA ASP A 28 -12.88 11.84 -11.95
C ASP A 28 -13.39 12.34 -10.58
N PRO A 29 -14.22 13.39 -10.51
CA PRO A 29 -14.87 13.84 -9.29
C PRO A 29 -15.52 12.70 -8.48
N SER A 30 -15.94 11.61 -9.14
CA SER A 30 -16.50 10.42 -8.50
C SER A 30 -15.48 9.61 -7.67
N ASP A 31 -14.18 9.75 -7.92
CA ASP A 31 -13.13 9.09 -7.12
C ASP A 31 -12.98 9.74 -5.74
N GLY A 32 -13.22 11.05 -5.63
CA GLY A 32 -13.21 11.77 -4.36
C GLY A 32 -14.23 11.23 -3.35
N GLU A 33 -15.43 10.89 -3.82
CA GLU A 33 -16.50 10.28 -3.01
C GLU A 33 -16.15 8.85 -2.58
N VAL A 34 -15.51 8.08 -3.46
CA VAL A 34 -15.08 6.71 -3.18
C VAL A 34 -14.03 6.69 -2.07
N TYR A 35 -12.98 7.53 -2.18
CA TYR A 35 -11.98 7.64 -1.13
C TYR A 35 -12.57 8.19 0.17
N ALA A 36 -13.53 9.12 0.12
CA ALA A 36 -14.21 9.60 1.32
C ALA A 36 -14.94 8.46 2.06
N LYS A 37 -15.68 7.61 1.33
CA LYS A 37 -16.32 6.42 1.91
C LYS A 37 -15.29 5.43 2.47
N LEU A 38 -14.21 5.15 1.74
CA LEU A 38 -13.15 4.26 2.24
C LEU A 38 -12.50 4.79 3.53
N ARG A 39 -12.27 6.11 3.63
CA ARG A 39 -11.78 6.74 4.87
C ARG A 39 -12.72 6.48 6.04
N GLU A 40 -14.03 6.64 5.83
CA GLU A 40 -15.07 6.41 6.83
C GLU A 40 -15.10 4.95 7.32
N TYR A 41 -15.03 3.98 6.39
CA TYR A 41 -15.17 2.56 6.75
C TYR A 41 -13.88 1.89 7.23
N TYR A 42 -12.72 2.28 6.69
CA TYR A 42 -11.46 1.55 6.87
C TYR A 42 -10.38 2.28 7.65
N SER A 43 -10.62 3.52 8.09
CA SER A 43 -9.55 4.40 8.55
C SER A 43 -8.41 4.45 7.53
N LEU A 44 -8.74 4.42 6.23
CA LEU A 44 -7.78 4.55 5.15
C LEU A 44 -7.27 6.00 5.13
N PHE A 45 -6.02 6.22 4.77
CA PHE A 45 -5.51 7.56 4.47
C PHE A 45 -4.58 7.45 3.26
N VAL A 46 -4.78 8.32 2.27
CA VAL A 46 -4.04 8.29 1.00
C VAL A 46 -3.17 9.52 0.92
N LEU A 47 -1.87 9.30 0.80
CA LEU A 47 -0.88 10.33 0.49
C LEU A 47 -0.26 10.03 -0.87
N SER A 48 -0.39 10.98 -1.80
CA SER A 48 0.17 10.89 -3.15
C SER A 48 0.45 12.29 -3.68
N ASN A 49 1.00 12.35 -4.89
CA ASN A 49 1.08 13.60 -5.64
C ASN A 49 -0.32 14.03 -6.10
N ASP A 50 -0.82 15.12 -5.53
CA ASP A 50 -2.04 15.77 -6.00
C ASP A 50 -1.72 16.77 -7.11
N PHE A 51 -2.54 16.73 -8.16
CA PHE A 51 -2.53 17.75 -9.21
C PHE A 51 -3.19 19.05 -8.73
N ARG A 52 -2.67 20.17 -9.23
CA ARG A 52 -3.33 21.47 -9.20
C ARG A 52 -4.06 21.67 -10.51
N TYR A 53 -5.26 22.23 -10.44
CA TYR A 53 -6.12 22.48 -11.59
C TYR A 53 -6.30 23.98 -11.81
N HIS A 54 -6.43 24.37 -13.07
CA HIS A 54 -7.02 25.64 -13.47
C HIS A 54 -8.55 25.62 -13.25
N PRO A 55 -9.21 26.79 -13.19
CA PRO A 55 -10.66 26.86 -13.02
C PRO A 55 -11.47 26.15 -14.13
N ASP A 56 -10.87 25.96 -15.31
CA ASP A 56 -11.46 25.25 -16.45
C ASP A 56 -11.25 23.71 -16.40
N GLY A 57 -10.61 23.21 -15.35
CA GLY A 57 -10.32 21.79 -15.16
C GLY A 57 -9.01 21.31 -15.80
N ALA A 58 -8.23 22.17 -16.46
CA ALA A 58 -6.94 21.79 -17.01
C ALA A 58 -5.88 21.61 -15.90
N VAL A 59 -4.98 20.62 -16.05
CA VAL A 59 -3.88 20.40 -15.10
C VAL A 59 -2.88 21.56 -15.18
N LYS A 60 -2.69 22.25 -14.07
CA LYS A 60 -1.71 23.34 -13.89
C LYS A 60 -0.32 22.82 -13.50
N GLY A 61 -0.26 21.65 -12.87
CA GLY A 61 0.98 21.03 -12.36
C GLY A 61 0.72 20.25 -11.06
N TYR A 62 1.77 20.01 -10.28
CA TYR A 62 1.67 19.35 -8.96
C TYR A 62 1.60 20.36 -7.82
N ARG A 63 1.17 19.93 -6.63
CA ARG A 63 1.45 20.68 -5.37
C ARG A 63 2.96 20.85 -5.14
N ASP A 64 3.32 21.83 -4.31
CA ASP A 64 4.69 22.35 -4.23
C ASP A 64 5.75 21.35 -3.72
N THR A 65 5.36 20.37 -2.91
CA THR A 65 6.22 19.23 -2.55
C THR A 65 5.82 18.01 -3.36
N ILE A 66 6.73 17.51 -4.18
CA ILE A 66 6.53 16.30 -4.99
C ILE A 66 7.01 15.09 -4.20
N LEU A 67 6.14 14.10 -4.03
CA LEU A 67 6.47 12.75 -3.57
C LEU A 67 7.19 11.98 -4.68
N HIS A 68 8.36 11.43 -4.36
CA HIS A 68 9.12 10.53 -5.24
C HIS A 68 9.71 9.37 -4.41
N SER A 69 10.33 8.39 -5.07
CA SER A 69 10.83 7.17 -4.43
C SER A 69 11.74 7.43 -3.22
N GLN A 70 12.62 8.42 -3.31
CA GLN A 70 13.66 8.70 -2.32
C GLN A 70 13.27 9.69 -1.21
N ASN A 71 12.06 10.27 -1.23
CA ASN A 71 11.66 11.25 -0.20
C ASN A 71 10.42 10.85 0.61
N LYS A 72 9.94 9.61 0.49
CA LYS A 72 8.69 9.15 1.13
C LYS A 72 8.68 9.38 2.65
N SER A 73 9.78 9.12 3.34
CA SER A 73 9.90 9.31 4.79
C SER A 73 9.86 10.77 5.21
N VAL A 74 10.52 11.65 4.46
CA VAL A 74 10.52 13.10 4.69
C VAL A 74 9.15 13.67 4.36
N PHE A 75 8.55 13.21 3.26
CA PHE A 75 7.21 13.60 2.85
C PHE A 75 6.21 13.26 3.96
N LEU A 76 6.20 12.02 4.48
CA LEU A 76 5.35 11.62 5.61
C LEU A 76 5.53 12.53 6.83
N SER A 77 6.77 12.92 7.14
CA SER A 77 7.08 13.81 8.27
C SER A 77 6.48 15.21 8.11
N LEU A 78 6.43 15.75 6.89
CA LEU A 78 5.82 17.05 6.62
C LEU A 78 4.32 17.04 6.98
N PHE A 79 3.60 15.99 6.58
CA PHE A 79 2.17 15.85 6.89
C PHE A 79 1.89 15.56 8.37
N ASN A 80 2.87 15.01 9.10
CA ASN A 80 2.72 14.81 10.53
C ASN A 80 2.95 16.09 11.36
N LYS A 81 3.78 17.03 10.88
CA LYS A 81 4.00 18.33 11.57
C LYS A 81 2.69 19.10 11.75
N ASP A 82 1.79 18.97 10.77
CA ASP A 82 0.47 19.59 10.79
C ASP A 82 -0.57 18.76 11.59
N GLY A 83 -0.15 17.67 12.25
CA GLY A 83 -0.99 16.80 13.06
C GLY A 83 -1.92 15.88 12.26
N VAL A 84 -1.94 15.98 10.93
CA VAL A 84 -2.85 15.25 10.04
C VAL A 84 -2.67 13.73 10.17
N LEU A 85 -1.42 13.27 10.33
CA LEU A 85 -1.10 11.85 10.42
C LEU A 85 -1.17 11.26 11.83
N ASN A 86 -1.27 12.10 12.86
CA ASN A 86 -1.19 11.64 14.26
C ASN A 86 -2.21 10.52 14.61
N PRO A 87 -3.47 10.54 14.14
CA PRO A 87 -4.43 9.45 14.39
C PRO A 87 -4.04 8.10 13.73
N TYR A 88 -3.18 8.15 12.71
CA TYR A 88 -2.78 7.00 11.89
C TYR A 88 -1.41 6.43 12.31
N LEU A 89 -0.62 7.16 13.09
CA LEU A 89 0.63 6.66 13.64
C LEU A 89 0.34 5.69 14.79
N ARG A 90 0.84 4.46 14.67
CA ARG A 90 0.63 3.37 15.64
C ARG A 90 1.96 2.85 16.17
N ASP A 91 1.95 2.32 17.39
CA ASP A 91 3.13 1.69 17.99
C ASP A 91 3.65 0.49 17.17
N ASN A 92 2.73 -0.27 16.56
CA ASN A 92 3.05 -1.45 15.75
C ASN A 92 2.69 -1.16 14.29
N LEU A 93 3.65 -1.41 13.39
CA LEU A 93 3.54 -1.07 11.97
C LEU A 93 3.94 -2.26 11.10
N ILE A 94 3.23 -2.42 9.97
CA ILE A 94 3.66 -3.24 8.84
C ILE A 94 3.93 -2.28 7.68
N VAL A 95 5.15 -2.28 7.16
CA VAL A 95 5.55 -1.53 5.97
C VAL A 95 5.65 -2.49 4.81
N MET A 96 5.01 -2.15 3.69
CA MET A 96 5.04 -2.94 2.47
C MET A 96 5.44 -2.06 1.30
N GLY A 97 6.31 -2.57 0.43
CA GLY A 97 6.78 -1.82 -0.73
C GLY A 97 7.48 -2.67 -1.78
N ASP A 98 7.49 -2.18 -3.00
CA ASP A 98 8.02 -2.86 -4.20
C ASP A 98 9.34 -2.26 -4.70
N ILE A 99 9.89 -1.32 -3.93
CA ILE A 99 11.24 -0.78 -4.11
C ILE A 99 11.93 -0.78 -2.75
N VAL A 100 13.27 -0.86 -2.75
CA VAL A 100 14.04 -0.92 -1.50
C VAL A 100 13.80 0.32 -0.65
N GLU A 101 13.71 1.49 -1.27
CA GLU A 101 13.51 2.78 -0.61
C GLU A 101 12.20 2.85 0.22
N ASP A 102 11.24 1.95 -0.01
CA ASP A 102 10.03 1.86 0.81
C ASP A 102 10.29 1.36 2.23
N CYS A 103 11.41 0.66 2.45
CA CYS A 103 11.81 0.23 3.79
C CYS A 103 12.02 1.40 4.75
N ASP A 104 12.24 2.61 4.21
CA ASP A 104 12.51 3.83 4.96
C ASP A 104 11.27 4.65 5.29
N LEU A 105 10.10 4.29 4.76
CA LEU A 105 8.87 5.08 4.89
C LEU A 105 8.53 5.45 6.33
N ALA A 106 8.87 4.56 7.28
CA ALA A 106 8.61 4.74 8.71
C ALA A 106 9.79 5.32 9.51
N ASN A 107 10.96 5.57 8.91
CA ASN A 107 12.20 5.88 9.65
C ASN A 107 12.13 7.18 10.47
N ASN A 108 11.32 8.16 10.04
CA ASN A 108 11.21 9.46 10.72
C ASN A 108 10.14 9.49 11.82
N HIS A 109 9.53 8.35 12.15
CA HIS A 109 8.53 8.23 13.20
C HIS A 109 8.92 7.13 14.19
N GLN A 110 8.64 7.35 15.48
CA GLN A 110 8.92 6.33 16.49
C GLN A 110 7.80 5.29 16.51
N HIS A 111 8.18 4.05 16.24
CA HIS A 111 7.33 2.87 16.34
C HIS A 111 8.02 1.86 17.27
N LYS A 112 7.25 1.14 18.10
CA LYS A 112 7.77 0.08 18.97
C LYS A 112 8.14 -1.17 18.18
N THR A 113 7.38 -1.47 17.14
CA THR A 113 7.63 -2.64 16.28
C THR A 113 7.29 -2.29 14.85
N CYS A 114 8.18 -2.65 13.93
CA CYS A 114 8.01 -2.44 12.49
C CYS A 114 8.39 -3.73 11.78
N LEU A 115 7.45 -4.31 11.04
CA LEU A 115 7.69 -5.44 10.15
C LEU A 115 7.73 -4.93 8.72
N LYS A 116 8.84 -5.15 8.01
CA LYS A 116 9.05 -4.69 6.64
C LYS A 116 8.92 -5.86 5.66
N ILE A 117 8.03 -5.72 4.68
CA ILE A 117 7.76 -6.74 3.67
C ILE A 117 8.03 -6.17 2.28
N GLY A 118 9.02 -6.73 1.59
CA GLY A 118 9.38 -6.34 0.23
C GLY A 118 8.65 -7.15 -0.83
N LEU A 119 8.18 -6.50 -1.89
CA LEU A 119 7.51 -7.10 -3.04
C LEU A 119 8.47 -7.11 -4.24
N LEU A 120 9.19 -8.21 -4.44
CA LEU A 120 10.15 -8.35 -5.54
C LEU A 120 9.47 -8.94 -6.77
N ASN A 121 8.86 -8.08 -7.59
CA ASN A 121 7.99 -8.52 -8.69
C ASN A 121 8.73 -9.24 -9.82
N ASN A 122 9.94 -8.79 -10.19
CA ASN A 122 10.71 -9.40 -11.28
C ASN A 122 12.17 -9.66 -10.87
N PRO A 123 12.43 -10.73 -10.11
CA PRO A 123 13.79 -11.08 -9.67
C PRO A 123 14.73 -11.44 -10.83
N ALA A 124 14.20 -11.80 -12.01
CA ALA A 124 15.00 -12.14 -13.18
C ALA A 124 15.55 -10.90 -13.90
N ALA A 125 14.92 -9.73 -13.73
CA ALA A 125 15.38 -8.49 -14.36
C ALA A 125 16.67 -7.94 -13.73
N ASP A 126 16.92 -8.24 -12.45
CA ASP A 126 18.10 -7.80 -11.71
C ASP A 126 18.50 -8.88 -10.69
N SER A 127 19.56 -9.62 -11.00
CA SER A 127 20.09 -10.68 -10.14
C SER A 127 20.63 -10.16 -8.79
N SER A 128 20.90 -8.85 -8.67
CA SER A 128 21.31 -8.20 -7.42
C SER A 128 20.14 -7.74 -6.55
N ALA A 129 18.91 -7.78 -7.07
CA ALA A 129 17.73 -7.29 -6.36
C ALA A 129 17.41 -8.14 -5.12
N LEU A 130 17.42 -9.47 -5.22
CA LEU A 130 17.05 -10.33 -4.10
C LEU A 130 17.97 -10.14 -2.88
N PRO A 131 19.32 -10.14 -3.00
CA PRO A 131 20.20 -9.80 -1.89
C PRO A 131 19.87 -8.46 -1.23
N ARG A 132 19.69 -7.40 -2.03
CA ARG A 132 19.34 -6.07 -1.51
C ARG A 132 18.01 -6.06 -0.76
N TYR A 133 17.02 -6.81 -1.23
CA TYR A 133 15.72 -6.90 -0.55
C TYR A 133 15.85 -7.65 0.77
N LEU A 134 16.57 -8.77 0.80
CA LEU A 134 16.80 -9.56 2.02
C LEU A 134 17.62 -8.80 3.07
N GLU A 135 18.45 -7.84 2.67
CA GLU A 135 19.19 -6.96 3.58
C GLU A 135 18.31 -5.86 4.22
N ASN A 136 17.23 -5.44 3.56
CA ASN A 136 16.43 -4.28 3.96
C ASN A 136 15.01 -4.61 4.47
N PHE A 137 14.48 -5.78 4.11
CA PHE A 137 13.15 -6.25 4.51
C PHE A 137 13.25 -7.51 5.37
N ASP A 138 12.35 -7.66 6.34
CA ASP A 138 12.25 -8.85 7.19
C ASP A 138 11.66 -10.04 6.43
N MET A 139 10.86 -9.77 5.39
CA MET A 139 10.23 -10.75 4.52
C MET A 139 10.20 -10.25 3.09
N VAL A 140 10.39 -11.15 2.12
CA VAL A 140 10.30 -10.84 0.69
C VAL A 140 9.30 -11.77 0.02
N ILE A 141 8.30 -11.20 -0.65
CA ILE A 141 7.39 -11.90 -1.55
C ILE A 141 7.92 -11.68 -2.96
N SER A 142 8.36 -12.75 -3.62
CA SER A 142 8.99 -12.67 -4.94
C SER A 142 8.07 -13.12 -6.07
N SER A 143 8.41 -12.70 -7.29
CA SER A 143 7.77 -13.13 -8.54
C SER A 143 6.26 -12.88 -8.59
N ASP A 144 5.83 -11.71 -8.10
CA ASP A 144 4.41 -11.33 -8.01
C ASP A 144 3.58 -12.36 -7.22
N GLY A 145 4.20 -12.93 -6.18
CA GLY A 145 3.58 -13.93 -5.32
C GLY A 145 2.37 -13.36 -4.54
N PRO A 146 1.43 -14.22 -4.13
CA PRO A 146 0.22 -13.76 -3.45
C PRO A 146 0.53 -13.22 -2.05
N TYR A 147 -0.30 -12.30 -1.54
CA TYR A 147 -0.25 -11.75 -0.17
C TYR A 147 -0.60 -12.76 0.94
N VAL A 148 -0.52 -14.06 0.66
CA VAL A 148 -0.77 -15.15 1.61
C VAL A 148 0.02 -14.97 2.92
N PRO A 149 1.33 -14.70 2.93
CA PRO A 149 2.09 -14.51 4.16
C PRO A 149 1.59 -13.32 4.99
N VAL A 150 1.20 -12.23 4.33
CA VAL A 150 0.66 -11.04 5.00
C VAL A 150 -0.67 -11.35 5.67
N ASN A 151 -1.58 -12.03 4.96
CA ASN A 151 -2.87 -12.44 5.50
C ASN A 151 -2.72 -13.39 6.70
N LEU A 152 -1.72 -14.28 6.68
CA LEU A 152 -1.39 -15.15 7.81
C LEU A 152 -0.99 -14.36 9.05
N ILE A 153 -0.08 -13.39 8.89
CA ILE A 153 0.36 -12.50 9.98
C ILE A 153 -0.85 -11.73 10.54
N LEU A 154 -1.68 -11.14 9.68
CA LEU A 154 -2.85 -10.39 10.09
C LEU A 154 -3.88 -11.25 10.82
N ASN A 155 -4.11 -12.49 10.37
CA ASN A 155 -5.02 -13.42 11.03
C ASN A 155 -4.52 -13.78 12.44
N GLN A 156 -3.22 -14.02 12.58
CA GLN A 156 -2.57 -14.28 13.87
C GLN A 156 -2.72 -13.09 14.82
N ILE A 157 -2.48 -11.85 14.35
CA ILE A 157 -2.66 -10.63 15.14
C ILE A 157 -4.12 -10.47 15.60
N LYS A 158 -5.07 -10.77 14.72
CA LYS A 158 -6.52 -10.67 15.03
C LYS A 158 -7.02 -11.80 15.93
N GLY A 159 -6.19 -12.80 16.26
CA GLY A 159 -6.61 -14.00 16.98
C GLY A 159 -7.64 -14.82 16.21
N THR A 160 -7.74 -14.63 14.89
CA THR A 160 -8.68 -15.38 14.06
C THR A 160 -8.00 -16.70 13.70
N LYS A 161 -8.56 -17.84 14.12
CA LYS A 161 -8.10 -19.13 13.59
C LYS A 161 -8.26 -19.10 12.08
N ALA A 162 -7.17 -19.28 11.35
CA ALA A 162 -7.20 -19.29 9.91
C ALA A 162 -7.81 -20.62 9.43
N SER A 163 -9.14 -20.72 9.46
CA SER A 163 -9.91 -21.89 8.99
C SER A 163 -9.62 -22.25 7.53
N TYR A 164 -9.08 -21.30 6.76
CA TYR A 164 -8.75 -21.47 5.35
C TYR A 164 -7.59 -22.44 5.10
N TRP A 165 -6.66 -22.62 6.07
CA TRP A 165 -5.50 -23.49 5.88
C TRP A 165 -5.74 -24.95 6.26
N ASP A 166 -6.71 -25.20 7.15
CA ASP A 166 -7.16 -26.57 7.45
C ASP A 166 -7.67 -27.27 6.17
N ASP A 167 -8.19 -26.51 5.20
CA ASP A 167 -8.69 -27.01 3.90
C ASP A 167 -7.63 -27.05 2.77
N LEU A 168 -6.54 -26.26 2.88
CA LEU A 168 -5.53 -26.07 1.82
C LEU A 168 -4.22 -26.84 2.05
N LEU A 169 -3.84 -27.08 3.30
CA LEU A 169 -2.63 -27.84 3.64
C LEU A 169 -2.58 -29.25 2.98
N PRO A 170 -3.69 -29.99 2.83
CA PRO A 170 -3.68 -31.28 2.12
C PRO A 170 -3.44 -31.18 0.60
N GLN A 171 -3.64 -30.00 0.00
CA GLN A 171 -3.56 -29.81 -1.46
C GLN A 171 -2.16 -29.38 -1.92
N VAL A 172 -1.41 -28.65 -1.07
CA VAL A 172 -0.05 -28.18 -1.39
C VAL A 172 1.00 -29.28 -1.16
N THR A 173 0.74 -30.25 -0.27
CA THR A 173 1.68 -31.34 0.02
C THR A 173 1.62 -32.50 -0.99
N ASN A 174 0.69 -32.48 -1.96
CA ASN A 174 0.51 -33.56 -2.94
C ASN A 174 1.01 -33.21 -4.36
N SER A 175 1.71 -32.08 -4.52
CA SER A 175 2.19 -31.61 -5.84
C SER A 175 3.71 -31.43 -5.93
N TYR A 176 4.48 -32.17 -5.13
CA TYR A 176 5.94 -32.32 -5.29
C TYR A 176 6.33 -33.79 -5.37
#